data_AF-A0AAN6NEY6-F1
#
_entry.id   AF-A0AAN6NEY6-F1
#
_cell.length_a   1.000
_cell.length_b   1.000
_cell.length_c   1.000
_cell.angle_alpha   90.00
_cell.angle_beta   90.00
_cell.angle_gamma   90.00
#
_symmetry.space_group_name_H-M   'P 1'
#
loop_
_entity.id
_entity.type
_entity.pdbx_description
1 polymer ?
#
loop_
_entity_poly.entity_id
_entity_poly.type
_entity_poly.pdbx_seq_one_letter_code
_entity_poly.pdbx_strand_id
1 'polypeptide(L)'
;MSGALNFVTFNQDHSCLAVGTSKGFRIYHTDPFSKIFNSDDGNVSIIEMLFSTSLVALILSPRHLIIQNTKRGSVIVELTFPSAVLAVRLNRKRLAVVLEEEIYLYDISNMSLLYTIATSPNPNAICALSPSSENCYIAYPLPKPRDDLDSKRPAHAPPLSTFVAPTSGEVLIFDTVTLKAVNVVEAHRSPLCCIALNNEGTLLATASETGTIIRVFSVPKGQKLYQFRRGTYPSTIYSMSFNLSSTLLCVSSTSDTVHIFRLGSSGQQGGGGMIGGGGAVHDTDMPTSPRDNRWARSRSFDSNDGSPASNAGGSDTASDHHAGSPGPSGGASAGNNTQSSPATHRRQSGSFSSMLRRTSQYMGRNVAGVVGSYLPQTVTEMWEPTRDFAYIKIPKSAGSLANPRSSGATLVPSTGNLRSVVAMSSSSPQVMVVTSDGIFYVFNIDMEKGGEGYLVRQYSVLDGNDRLDTSAYGSS
;
A
#
# COMPACT_ATOMS: atom_id res chain seq x y z
N MET A 1 31.10 -17.78 -8.92
CA MET A 1 30.30 -17.71 -7.68
C MET A 1 29.37 -16.51 -7.78
N SER A 2 28.05 -16.75 -7.76
CA SER A 2 27.04 -15.68 -7.78
C SER A 2 27.18 -14.73 -6.57
N GLY A 3 26.58 -13.53 -6.67
CA GLY A 3 26.34 -12.65 -5.52
C GLY A 3 25.10 -13.09 -4.74
N ALA A 4 24.99 -12.68 -3.48
CA ALA A 4 23.76 -12.89 -2.71
C ALA A 4 22.67 -11.93 -3.21
N LEU A 5 21.41 -12.36 -3.20
CA LEU A 5 20.28 -11.48 -3.50
C LEU A 5 20.07 -10.52 -2.32
N ASN A 6 20.06 -9.22 -2.59
CA ASN A 6 19.75 -8.18 -1.61
C ASN A 6 18.35 -7.61 -1.84
N PHE A 7 17.98 -7.36 -3.09
CA PHE A 7 16.76 -6.66 -3.47
C PHE A 7 16.21 -7.17 -4.79
N VAL A 8 14.89 -7.19 -4.94
CA VAL A 8 14.24 -7.50 -6.21
C VAL A 8 12.92 -6.74 -6.31
N THR A 9 12.63 -6.17 -7.48
CA THR A 9 11.36 -5.51 -7.76
C THR A 9 11.03 -5.56 -9.25
N PHE A 10 9.75 -5.53 -9.60
CA PHE A 10 9.30 -5.23 -10.95
C PHE A 10 9.29 -3.72 -11.16
N ASN A 11 9.47 -3.27 -12.40
CA ASN A 11 9.15 -1.89 -12.75
C ASN A 11 7.62 -1.66 -12.78
N GLN A 12 7.21 -0.39 -12.90
CA GLN A 12 5.83 0.07 -12.74
C GLN A 12 4.81 -0.54 -13.71
N ASP A 13 5.25 -1.05 -14.87
CA ASP A 13 4.42 -1.71 -15.87
C ASP A 13 4.67 -3.23 -15.99
N HIS A 14 5.50 -3.77 -15.10
CA HIS A 14 5.94 -5.18 -15.01
C HIS A 14 6.65 -5.72 -16.25
N SER A 15 7.09 -4.86 -17.19
CA SER A 15 7.86 -5.26 -18.39
C SER A 15 9.34 -5.59 -18.09
N CYS A 16 9.84 -5.14 -16.93
CA CYS A 16 11.21 -5.40 -16.47
C CYS A 16 11.26 -5.82 -15.00
N LEU A 17 12.32 -6.56 -14.67
CA LEU A 17 12.68 -6.99 -13.32
C LEU A 17 14.07 -6.45 -12.97
N ALA A 18 14.16 -5.68 -11.88
CA ALA A 18 15.41 -5.19 -11.30
C ALA A 18 15.85 -6.08 -10.14
N VAL A 19 17.15 -6.40 -10.10
CA VAL A 19 17.75 -7.35 -9.16
C VAL A 19 19.02 -6.75 -8.58
N GLY A 20 19.01 -6.39 -7.30
CA GLY A 20 20.15 -5.89 -6.54
C GLY A 20 20.85 -7.04 -5.81
N THR A 21 22.17 -7.11 -5.91
CA THR A 21 22.99 -8.19 -5.33
C THR A 21 24.18 -7.65 -4.57
N SER A 22 24.86 -8.51 -3.80
CA SER A 22 26.09 -8.15 -3.09
C SER A 22 27.31 -7.85 -3.96
N LYS A 23 27.18 -7.93 -5.29
CA LYS A 23 28.26 -7.67 -6.27
C LYS A 23 27.90 -6.66 -7.36
N GLY A 24 26.65 -6.24 -7.44
CA GLY A 24 26.17 -5.24 -8.39
C GLY A 24 24.67 -5.41 -8.62
N PHE A 25 24.18 -4.99 -9.79
CA PHE A 25 22.77 -5.12 -10.14
C PHE A 25 22.54 -5.60 -11.56
N ARG A 26 21.35 -6.16 -11.78
CA ARG A 26 20.89 -6.67 -13.06
C ARG A 26 19.50 -6.18 -13.38
N ILE A 27 19.23 -6.04 -14.66
CA ILE A 27 17.89 -5.75 -15.18
C ILE A 27 17.57 -6.79 -16.24
N TYR A 28 16.37 -7.36 -16.16
CA TYR A 28 15.85 -8.33 -17.10
C TYR A 28 14.55 -7.81 -17.73
N HIS A 29 14.28 -8.12 -18.99
CA HIS A 29 12.91 -8.15 -19.50
C HIS A 29 12.17 -9.36 -18.91
N THR A 30 10.87 -9.23 -18.71
CA THR A 30 10.03 -10.31 -18.17
C THR A 30 9.50 -11.27 -19.24
N ASP A 31 9.15 -10.76 -20.43
CA ASP A 31 8.71 -11.58 -21.57
C ASP A 31 9.19 -10.99 -22.92
N PRO A 32 10.00 -11.73 -23.73
CA PRO A 32 10.71 -12.95 -23.36
C PRO A 32 11.75 -12.67 -22.27
N PHE A 33 11.85 -13.58 -21.29
CA PHE A 33 12.79 -13.40 -20.17
C PHE A 33 14.24 -13.36 -20.65
N SER A 34 14.90 -12.22 -20.44
CA SER A 34 16.24 -11.97 -20.97
C SER A 34 16.96 -10.88 -20.18
N LYS A 35 18.26 -11.08 -19.92
CA LYS A 35 19.13 -10.13 -19.20
C LYS A 35 19.48 -8.95 -20.13
N ILE A 36 19.03 -7.74 -19.81
CA ILE A 36 19.27 -6.53 -20.62
C ILE A 36 20.35 -5.61 -20.08
N PHE A 37 20.66 -5.70 -18.78
CA PHE A 37 21.73 -4.93 -18.16
C PHE A 37 22.37 -5.71 -17.00
N ASN A 38 23.68 -5.58 -16.84
CA ASN A 38 24.43 -6.03 -15.67
C ASN A 38 25.46 -4.94 -15.35
N SER A 39 25.56 -4.55 -14.09
CA SER A 39 26.70 -3.80 -13.57
C SER A 39 27.23 -4.49 -12.33
N ASP A 40 28.53 -4.32 -12.07
CA ASP A 40 29.26 -4.91 -10.95
C ASP A 40 29.56 -3.85 -9.87
N ASP A 41 28.63 -2.89 -9.68
CA ASP A 41 28.70 -1.72 -8.78
C ASP A 41 28.65 -2.07 -7.26
N GLY A 42 29.25 -3.18 -6.85
CA GLY A 42 29.39 -3.56 -5.44
C GLY A 42 28.06 -3.92 -4.75
N ASN A 43 27.94 -3.64 -3.46
CA ASN A 43 26.80 -4.11 -2.68
C ASN A 43 25.55 -3.22 -2.87
N VAL A 44 24.70 -3.55 -3.83
CA VAL A 44 23.45 -2.81 -4.10
C VAL A 44 22.35 -3.29 -3.16
N SER A 45 21.89 -2.43 -2.25
CA SER A 45 20.87 -2.78 -1.25
C SER A 45 19.44 -2.45 -1.68
N ILE A 46 19.25 -1.46 -2.55
CA ILE A 46 17.96 -1.14 -3.20
C ILE A 46 18.26 -0.73 -4.65
N ILE A 47 17.43 -1.21 -5.58
CA ILE A 47 17.40 -0.73 -6.96
C ILE A 47 15.94 -0.52 -7.39
N GLU A 48 15.64 0.68 -7.89
CA GLU A 48 14.31 1.03 -8.41
C GLU A 48 14.42 1.64 -9.81
N MET A 49 13.53 1.23 -10.70
CA MET A 49 13.52 1.66 -12.11
C MET A 49 12.50 2.79 -12.32
N LEU A 50 12.72 3.60 -13.36
CA LEU A 50 11.66 4.44 -13.93
C LEU A 50 11.15 3.82 -15.23
N PHE A 51 10.07 3.04 -15.13
CA PHE A 51 9.50 2.23 -16.22
C PHE A 51 10.59 1.41 -16.92
N SER A 52 10.69 1.49 -18.25
CA SER A 52 11.75 0.90 -19.06
C SER A 52 12.70 1.96 -19.64
N THR A 53 12.89 3.07 -18.91
CA THR A 53 13.91 4.08 -19.23
C THR A 53 15.29 3.62 -18.73
N SER A 54 16.34 4.35 -19.13
CA SER A 54 17.69 4.10 -18.60
C SER A 54 17.98 4.77 -17.25
N LEU A 55 16.98 5.36 -16.58
CA LEU A 55 17.13 5.95 -15.25
C LEU A 55 16.87 4.88 -14.18
N VAL A 56 17.86 4.70 -13.30
CA VAL A 56 17.76 3.85 -12.11
C VAL A 56 18.12 4.64 -10.86
N ALA A 57 17.45 4.32 -9.76
CA ALA A 57 17.75 4.79 -8.41
C ALA A 57 18.41 3.66 -7.62
N LEU A 58 19.58 3.92 -7.05
CA LEU A 58 20.43 2.93 -6.38
C LEU A 58 20.79 3.37 -4.96
N ILE A 59 20.65 2.46 -4.00
CA ILE A 59 21.22 2.60 -2.65
C ILE A 59 22.36 1.59 -2.51
N LEU A 60 23.60 2.07 -2.39
CA LEU A 60 24.80 1.25 -2.13
C LEU A 60 25.29 1.40 -0.67
N SER A 61 24.99 2.54 -0.05
CA SER A 61 25.24 2.85 1.35
C SER A 61 23.93 3.38 1.96
N PRO A 62 23.52 3.00 3.18
CA PRO A 62 22.15 3.18 3.65
C PRO A 62 21.58 4.61 3.57
N ARG A 63 22.42 5.65 3.58
CA ARG A 63 22.01 7.06 3.55
C ARG A 63 22.28 7.78 2.23
N HIS A 64 22.80 7.08 1.22
CA HIS A 64 23.26 7.67 -0.04
C HIS A 64 22.50 7.07 -1.23
N LEU A 65 21.72 7.93 -1.90
CA LEU A 65 20.99 7.62 -3.11
C LEU A 65 21.75 8.13 -4.32
N ILE A 66 22.01 7.24 -5.27
CA ILE A 66 22.61 7.55 -6.56
C ILE A 66 21.53 7.39 -7.62
N ILE A 67 21.29 8.44 -8.41
CA ILE A 67 20.49 8.33 -9.63
C ILE A 67 21.45 8.19 -10.81
N GLN A 68 21.37 7.09 -11.55
CA GLN A 68 22.30 6.76 -12.64
C GLN A 68 21.56 6.62 -13.97
N ASN A 69 22.23 6.96 -15.07
CA ASN A 69 21.78 6.65 -16.42
C ASN A 69 22.53 5.41 -16.95
N THR A 70 21.90 4.24 -16.94
CA THR A 70 22.51 2.95 -17.33
C THR A 70 23.02 2.95 -18.78
N LYS A 71 22.31 3.61 -19.70
CA LYS A 71 22.69 3.73 -21.12
C LYS A 71 23.93 4.61 -21.34
N ARG A 72 24.21 5.56 -20.44
CA ARG A 72 25.38 6.45 -20.52
C ARG A 72 26.51 6.06 -19.56
N GLY A 73 26.27 5.14 -18.64
CA GLY A 73 27.20 4.80 -17.55
C GLY A 73 27.45 5.95 -16.55
N SER A 74 26.65 7.02 -16.58
CA SER A 74 26.91 8.26 -15.85
C SER A 74 25.95 8.45 -14.67
N VAL A 75 26.48 8.89 -13.52
CA VAL A 75 25.67 9.40 -12.41
C VAL A 75 25.03 10.73 -12.82
N ILE A 76 23.74 10.90 -12.51
CA ILE A 76 22.96 12.12 -12.75
C ILE A 76 23.00 13.01 -11.51
N VAL A 77 22.75 12.43 -10.33
CA VAL A 77 22.79 13.12 -9.04
C VAL A 77 23.08 12.12 -7.91
N GLU A 78 23.73 12.60 -6.86
CA GLU A 78 23.87 11.90 -5.59
C GLU A 78 23.17 12.71 -4.49
N LEU A 79 22.34 12.03 -3.68
CA LEU A 79 21.58 12.63 -2.59
C LEU A 79 21.93 11.93 -1.28
N THR A 80 22.21 12.71 -0.24
CA THR A 80 22.56 12.20 1.10
C THR A 80 21.47 12.55 2.10
N PHE A 81 21.02 11.56 2.86
CA PHE A 81 19.89 11.66 3.79
C PHE A 81 20.33 11.61 5.26
N PRO A 82 19.55 12.16 6.21
CA PRO A 82 19.90 12.18 7.63
C PRO A 82 19.93 10.78 8.25
N SER A 83 18.98 9.91 7.88
CA SER A 83 18.91 8.50 8.30
C SER A 83 18.85 7.56 7.09
N ALA A 84 18.66 6.25 7.34
CA ALA A 84 18.66 5.24 6.30
C ALA A 84 17.44 5.36 5.38
N VAL A 85 17.69 5.29 4.06
CA VAL A 85 16.65 5.17 3.04
C VAL A 85 16.09 3.75 3.09
N LEU A 86 14.83 3.63 3.46
CA LEU A 86 14.12 2.35 3.60
C LEU A 86 13.39 1.95 2.32
N ALA A 87 12.90 2.93 1.54
CA ALA A 87 12.39 2.71 0.19
C ALA A 87 12.59 3.93 -0.71
N VAL A 88 12.59 3.69 -2.02
CA VAL A 88 12.54 4.71 -3.06
C VAL A 88 11.37 4.36 -3.98
N ARG A 89 10.59 5.33 -4.44
CA ARG A 89 9.52 5.12 -5.43
C ARG A 89 9.57 6.20 -6.50
N LEU A 90 9.35 5.83 -7.76
CA LEU A 90 9.45 6.74 -8.89
C LEU A 90 8.20 6.67 -9.78
N ASN A 91 7.84 7.82 -10.35
CA ASN A 91 6.99 7.92 -11.54
C ASN A 91 7.52 9.05 -12.46
N ARG A 92 6.83 9.40 -13.55
CA ARG A 92 7.32 10.42 -14.51
C ARG A 92 7.23 11.87 -14.03
N LYS A 93 6.83 12.11 -12.77
CA LYS A 93 6.75 13.43 -12.13
C LYS A 93 7.50 13.52 -10.81
N ARG A 94 7.65 12.41 -10.08
CA ARG A 94 8.14 12.39 -8.70
C ARG A 94 9.15 11.28 -8.46
N LEU A 95 10.14 11.62 -7.65
CA LEU A 95 10.99 10.71 -6.88
C LEU A 95 10.58 10.87 -5.41
N ALA A 96 10.07 9.82 -4.79
CA ALA A 96 9.77 9.77 -3.37
C ALA A 96 10.84 8.92 -2.66
N VAL A 97 11.51 9.49 -1.66
CA VAL A 97 12.51 8.79 -0.83
C VAL A 97 11.96 8.68 0.58
N VAL A 98 11.87 7.45 1.08
CA VAL A 98 11.21 7.12 2.35
C VAL A 98 12.26 6.75 3.40
N LEU A 99 12.34 7.57 4.44
CA LEU A 99 13.04 7.30 5.69
C LEU A 99 12.03 6.77 6.72
N GLU A 100 12.48 6.49 7.94
CA GLU A 100 11.59 5.99 9.00
C GLU A 100 10.52 7.01 9.44
N GLU A 101 10.85 8.30 9.51
CA GLU A 101 9.94 9.35 10.01
C GLU A 101 9.66 10.46 8.99
N GLU A 102 10.18 10.33 7.76
CA GLU A 102 10.09 11.36 6.72
C GLU A 102 9.96 10.76 5.32
N ILE A 103 9.18 11.41 4.45
CA ILE A 103 9.15 11.15 3.01
C ILE A 103 9.55 12.42 2.27
N TYR A 104 10.65 12.36 1.53
CA TYR A 104 11.15 13.45 0.69
C TYR A 104 10.59 13.31 -0.72
N LEU A 105 9.88 14.33 -1.21
CA LEU A 105 9.32 14.39 -2.56
C LEU A 105 10.16 15.33 -3.44
N TYR A 106 10.80 14.77 -4.46
CA TYR A 106 11.57 15.50 -5.46
C TYR A 106 10.83 15.55 -6.81
N ASP A 107 11.08 16.59 -7.60
CA ASP A 107 10.72 16.57 -9.02
C ASP A 107 11.76 15.76 -9.82
N ILE A 108 11.31 14.73 -10.54
CA ILE A 108 12.21 13.83 -11.28
C ILE A 108 12.91 14.53 -12.47
N SER A 109 12.39 15.66 -12.96
CA SER A 109 12.93 16.35 -14.14
C SER A 109 14.20 17.16 -13.86
N ASN A 110 14.32 17.71 -12.64
CA ASN A 110 15.41 18.59 -12.23
C ASN A 110 16.04 18.22 -10.88
N MET A 111 15.55 17.16 -10.21
CA MET A 111 16.00 16.66 -8.90
C MET A 111 15.91 17.69 -7.76
N SER A 112 15.05 18.71 -7.89
CA SER A 112 14.77 19.65 -6.80
C SER A 112 13.84 19.03 -5.75
N LEU A 113 14.12 19.30 -4.47
CA LEU A 113 13.22 18.95 -3.37
C LEU A 113 12.00 19.86 -3.41
N LEU A 114 10.81 19.26 -3.52
CA LEU A 114 9.53 19.97 -3.53
C LEU A 114 8.90 20.06 -2.15
N TYR A 115 8.98 18.98 -1.38
CA TYR A 115 8.28 18.86 -0.10
C TYR A 115 8.88 17.74 0.76
N THR A 116 8.88 17.93 2.09
CA THR A 116 9.18 16.88 3.06
C THR A 116 7.94 16.62 3.90
N ILE A 117 7.43 15.38 3.84
CA ILE A 117 6.31 14.92 4.64
C ILE A 117 6.89 14.29 5.91
N ALA A 118 6.56 14.83 7.09
CA ALA A 118 6.82 14.14 8.35
C ALA A 118 5.77 13.04 8.58
N THR A 119 6.20 11.86 9.04
CA THR A 119 5.34 10.69 9.25
C THR A 119 5.46 10.13 10.66
N SER A 120 4.47 9.32 11.07
CA SER A 120 4.69 8.34 12.14
C SER A 120 5.86 7.40 11.78
N PRO A 121 6.58 6.85 12.78
CA PRO A 121 7.62 5.85 12.56
C PRO A 121 7.14 4.70 11.67
N ASN A 122 7.84 4.51 10.55
CA ASN A 122 7.50 3.62 9.44
C ASN A 122 8.70 2.72 9.09
N PRO A 123 9.17 1.85 10.02
CA PRO A 123 10.37 1.02 9.81
C PRO A 123 10.22 -0.01 8.68
N ASN A 124 8.99 -0.28 8.23
CA ASN A 124 8.67 -1.17 7.11
C ASN A 124 8.48 -0.41 5.78
N ALA A 125 8.74 0.90 5.74
CA ALA A 125 8.63 1.77 4.55
C ALA A 125 7.29 1.67 3.80
N ILE A 126 6.19 1.48 4.54
CA ILE A 126 4.84 1.29 3.99
C ILE A 126 4.44 2.57 3.25
N CYS A 127 4.50 2.50 1.93
CA CYS A 127 4.14 3.57 1.00
C CYS A 127 3.74 2.98 -0.35
N ALA A 128 2.87 3.68 -1.08
CA ALA A 128 2.62 3.42 -2.49
C ALA A 128 2.53 4.76 -3.23
N LEU A 129 3.36 4.96 -4.25
CA LEU A 129 3.28 6.08 -5.19
C LEU A 129 2.57 5.60 -6.46
N SER A 130 1.60 6.36 -6.98
CA SER A 130 0.95 6.00 -8.23
C SER A 130 1.93 6.07 -9.41
N PRO A 131 1.95 5.09 -10.33
CA PRO A 131 2.62 5.22 -11.61
C PRO A 131 2.04 6.33 -12.50
N SER A 132 0.76 6.69 -12.32
CA SER A 132 0.09 7.73 -13.10
C SER A 132 0.69 9.10 -12.84
N SER A 133 0.86 9.87 -13.91
CA SER A 133 1.29 11.28 -13.85
C SER A 133 0.12 12.26 -13.73
N GLU A 134 -1.11 11.78 -13.90
CA GLU A 134 -2.35 12.54 -13.77
C GLU A 134 -2.87 12.40 -12.33
N ASN A 135 -3.19 11.17 -11.92
CA ASN A 135 -3.58 10.82 -10.55
C ASN A 135 -2.35 10.53 -9.68
N CYS A 136 -1.45 11.51 -9.60
CA CYS A 136 -0.12 11.38 -9.02
C CYS A 136 -0.17 11.44 -7.46
N TYR A 137 -0.83 10.45 -6.86
CA TYR A 137 -1.00 10.32 -5.42
C TYR A 137 0.11 9.47 -4.78
N ILE A 138 0.44 9.78 -3.53
CA ILE A 138 1.16 8.88 -2.62
C ILE A 138 0.25 8.51 -1.44
N ALA A 139 0.23 7.22 -1.11
CA ALA A 139 -0.50 6.66 0.01
C ALA A 139 0.48 6.14 1.06
N TYR A 140 0.25 6.41 2.34
CA TYR A 140 1.09 5.98 3.48
C TYR A 140 0.27 5.95 4.78
N PRO A 141 0.73 5.27 5.86
CA PRO A 141 0.02 5.26 7.15
C PRO A 141 -0.23 6.68 7.68
N LEU A 142 -1.43 6.95 8.20
CA LEU A 142 -1.79 8.26 8.75
C LEU A 142 -0.86 8.65 9.91
N PRO A 143 -0.12 9.78 9.82
CA PRO A 143 0.69 10.26 10.94
C PRO A 143 -0.18 10.70 12.11
N LYS A 144 0.14 10.23 13.32
CA LYS A 144 -0.55 10.62 14.57
C LYS A 144 0.40 11.39 15.49
N PRO A 145 0.19 12.71 15.70
CA PRO A 145 1.01 13.50 16.61
C PRO A 145 1.06 12.88 18.01
N ARG A 146 2.16 13.09 18.73
CA ARG A 146 2.26 12.69 20.14
C ARG A 146 1.71 13.79 21.05
N ASP A 147 0.64 13.46 21.79
CA ASP A 147 0.08 14.33 22.83
C ASP A 147 0.92 14.33 24.14
N ASP A 148 1.70 13.27 24.36
CA ASP A 148 2.54 13.07 25.54
C ASP A 148 3.76 14.03 25.55
N LEU A 149 3.58 15.23 26.10
CA LEU A 149 4.68 16.19 26.32
C LEU A 149 5.70 15.64 27.32
N ASP A 150 7.00 15.84 27.04
CA ASP A 150 8.20 15.29 27.71
C ASP A 150 8.36 15.53 29.25
N SER A 151 7.36 16.11 29.91
CA SER A 151 7.34 16.61 31.30
C SER A 151 7.75 15.63 32.42
N LYS A 152 7.95 14.33 32.12
CA LYS A 152 8.40 13.31 33.09
C LYS A 152 9.65 12.53 32.64
N ARG A 153 10.25 12.88 31.50
CA ARG A 153 11.32 12.07 30.92
C ARG A 153 12.70 12.48 31.46
N PRO A 154 13.56 11.54 31.88
CA PRO A 154 14.94 11.88 32.24
C PRO A 154 15.71 12.47 31.05
N ALA A 155 16.51 13.51 31.28
CA ALA A 155 17.26 14.22 30.23
C ALA A 155 18.31 13.36 29.49
N HIS A 156 18.60 12.15 29.97
CA HIS A 156 19.50 11.18 29.32
C HIS A 156 18.76 10.21 28.37
N ALA A 157 17.43 10.28 28.28
CA ALA A 157 16.68 9.45 27.33
C ALA A 157 16.83 10.03 25.90
N PRO A 158 16.97 9.19 24.85
CA PRO A 158 16.99 9.66 23.46
C PRO A 158 15.72 10.45 23.14
N PRO A 159 15.74 11.50 22.29
CA PRO A 159 14.55 12.30 22.00
C PRO A 159 13.35 11.45 21.55
N LEU A 160 12.14 11.87 21.92
CA LEU A 160 10.91 11.26 21.41
C LEU A 160 10.67 11.71 19.96
N SER A 161 10.21 10.78 19.12
CA SER A 161 9.61 11.11 17.82
C SER A 161 8.49 12.15 17.97
N THR A 162 8.30 13.02 16.98
CA THR A 162 7.16 13.97 16.98
C THR A 162 5.81 13.28 16.79
N PHE A 163 5.82 12.06 16.26
CA PHE A 163 4.65 11.23 16.00
C PHE A 163 4.70 9.91 16.79
N VAL A 164 3.54 9.29 16.99
CA VAL A 164 3.42 7.96 17.61
C VAL A 164 3.38 6.90 16.50
N ALA A 165 3.98 5.73 16.73
CA ALA A 165 3.90 4.60 15.80
C ALA A 165 2.43 4.23 15.52
N PRO A 166 2.05 3.83 14.27
CA PRO A 166 0.66 3.55 13.95
C PRO A 166 0.12 2.37 14.76
N THR A 167 -1.03 2.57 15.42
CA THR A 167 -1.77 1.52 16.16
C THR A 167 -3.00 1.01 15.41
N SER A 168 -3.39 1.71 14.35
CA SER A 168 -4.54 1.44 13.48
C SER A 168 -4.10 1.48 12.02
N GLY A 169 -4.92 0.92 11.13
CA GLY A 169 -4.64 0.82 9.71
C GLY A 169 -5.31 1.93 8.91
N GLU A 170 -5.09 3.18 9.31
CA GLU A 170 -5.54 4.36 8.57
C GLU A 170 -4.49 4.76 7.52
N VAL A 171 -4.93 5.09 6.30
CA VAL A 171 -4.08 5.51 5.19
C VAL A 171 -4.37 6.97 4.84
N LEU A 172 -3.33 7.80 4.79
CA LEU A 172 -3.41 9.16 4.26
C LEU A 172 -3.13 9.13 2.75
N ILE A 173 -4.03 9.72 1.96
CA ILE A 173 -3.86 9.97 0.53
C ILE A 173 -3.36 11.40 0.35
N PHE A 174 -2.18 11.57 -0.24
CA PHE A 174 -1.55 12.86 -0.47
C PHE A 174 -1.34 13.07 -1.97
N ASP A 175 -1.78 14.22 -2.48
CA ASP A 175 -1.55 14.65 -3.86
C ASP A 175 -0.15 15.25 -3.96
N THR A 176 0.70 14.61 -4.76
CA THR A 176 2.09 15.05 -4.94
C THR A 176 2.25 16.17 -5.99
N VAL A 177 1.20 16.51 -6.73
CA VAL A 177 1.15 17.65 -7.65
C VAL A 177 0.77 18.92 -6.88
N THR A 178 -0.35 18.88 -6.14
CA THR A 178 -0.80 20.04 -5.34
C THR A 178 -0.14 20.15 -3.97
N LEU A 179 0.63 19.13 -3.56
CA LEU A 179 1.34 19.01 -2.28
C LEU A 179 0.41 19.11 -1.06
N LYS A 180 -0.72 18.39 -1.11
CA LYS A 180 -1.78 18.45 -0.09
C LYS A 180 -2.30 17.07 0.29
N ALA A 181 -2.65 16.92 1.57
CA ALA A 181 -3.51 15.85 2.04
C ALA A 181 -4.90 15.96 1.36
N VAL A 182 -5.37 14.85 0.79
CA VAL A 182 -6.64 14.80 0.04
C VAL A 182 -7.72 14.07 0.84
N ASN A 183 -7.38 12.92 1.42
CA ASN A 183 -8.34 12.08 2.12
C ASN A 183 -7.67 11.11 3.10
N VAL A 184 -8.42 10.61 4.07
CA VAL A 184 -8.00 9.56 5.00
C VAL A 184 -8.92 8.34 4.81
N VAL A 185 -8.32 7.16 4.67
CA VAL A 185 -9.03 5.89 4.50
C VAL A 185 -8.85 5.05 5.76
N GLU A 186 -9.93 4.82 6.49
CA GLU A 186 -9.99 3.89 7.64
C GLU A 186 -9.95 2.43 7.15
N ALA A 187 -8.79 1.98 6.69
CA ALA A 187 -8.68 0.71 5.98
C ALA A 187 -8.77 -0.51 6.92
N HIS A 188 -8.12 -0.48 8.08
CA HIS A 188 -8.09 -1.61 9.03
C HIS A 188 -8.03 -1.15 10.50
N ARG A 189 -8.44 -2.02 11.43
CA ARG A 189 -8.38 -1.75 12.89
C ARG A 189 -6.99 -1.96 13.50
N SER A 190 -6.13 -2.74 12.86
CA SER A 190 -4.74 -2.97 13.26
C SER A 190 -3.81 -2.30 12.24
N PRO A 191 -2.51 -2.09 12.57
CA PRO A 191 -1.55 -1.45 11.67
C PRO A 191 -1.47 -2.13 10.30
N LEU A 192 -1.09 -1.35 9.30
CA LEU A 192 -0.85 -1.82 7.93
C LEU A 192 0.41 -2.68 7.88
N CYS A 193 0.44 -3.65 6.97
CA CYS A 193 1.69 -4.34 6.59
C CYS A 193 2.04 -4.11 5.11
N CYS A 194 1.06 -3.88 4.25
CA CYS A 194 1.26 -3.71 2.82
C CYS A 194 0.15 -2.84 2.21
N ILE A 195 0.51 -1.97 1.26
CA ILE A 195 -0.40 -1.17 0.44
C ILE A 195 0.11 -1.12 -1.00
N ALA A 196 -0.81 -0.99 -1.97
CA ALA A 196 -0.47 -0.86 -3.39
C ALA A 196 -1.49 0.03 -4.10
N LEU A 197 -1.03 0.87 -5.03
CA LEU A 197 -1.88 1.63 -5.96
C LEU A 197 -1.88 0.93 -7.32
N ASN A 198 -2.99 1.03 -8.06
CA ASN A 198 -3.01 0.59 -9.46
C ASN A 198 -2.28 1.60 -10.38
N ASN A 199 -1.99 1.17 -11.61
CA ASN A 199 -1.28 1.97 -12.61
C ASN A 199 -1.93 3.33 -12.89
N GLU A 200 -3.27 3.40 -12.85
CA GLU A 200 -4.03 4.63 -13.09
C GLU A 200 -4.12 5.57 -11.87
N GLY A 201 -3.74 5.13 -10.66
CA GLY A 201 -3.91 5.90 -9.42
C GLY A 201 -5.37 6.03 -8.94
N THR A 202 -6.27 5.19 -9.44
CA THR A 202 -7.72 5.20 -9.16
C THR A 202 -8.14 4.18 -8.09
N LEU A 203 -7.29 3.20 -7.77
CA LEU A 203 -7.53 2.14 -6.79
C LEU A 203 -6.37 1.99 -5.81
N LEU A 204 -6.69 1.76 -4.53
CA LEU A 204 -5.76 1.44 -3.45
C LEU A 204 -6.11 0.08 -2.83
N ALA A 205 -5.20 -0.90 -2.92
CA ALA A 205 -5.24 -2.12 -2.14
C ALA A 205 -4.52 -1.95 -0.80
N THR A 206 -5.04 -2.57 0.27
CA THR A 206 -4.49 -2.50 1.63
C THR A 206 -4.60 -3.83 2.35
N ALA A 207 -3.59 -4.13 3.17
CA ALA A 207 -3.59 -5.25 4.10
C ALA A 207 -3.02 -4.83 5.47
N SER A 208 -3.60 -5.35 6.54
CA SER A 208 -3.10 -5.17 7.91
C SER A 208 -2.12 -6.27 8.31
N GLU A 209 -1.40 -6.10 9.42
CA GLU A 209 -0.54 -7.14 10.03
C GLU A 209 -1.27 -8.47 10.28
N THR A 210 -2.60 -8.45 10.44
CA THR A 210 -3.40 -9.68 10.53
C THR A 210 -3.44 -10.43 9.19
N GLY A 211 -3.44 -9.71 8.07
CA GLY A 211 -3.33 -10.25 6.70
C GLY A 211 -4.40 -11.25 6.27
N THR A 212 -5.50 -11.40 7.02
CA THR A 212 -6.63 -12.31 6.67
C THR A 212 -7.59 -11.69 5.66
N ILE A 213 -7.69 -10.36 5.64
CA ILE A 213 -8.59 -9.58 4.79
C ILE A 213 -7.78 -8.57 3.97
N ILE A 214 -8.02 -8.54 2.67
CA ILE A 214 -7.51 -7.53 1.75
C ILE A 214 -8.67 -6.60 1.39
N ARG A 215 -8.45 -5.28 1.42
CA ARG A 215 -9.47 -4.29 1.02
C ARG A 215 -8.98 -3.43 -0.12
N VAL A 216 -9.88 -3.12 -1.04
CA VAL A 216 -9.61 -2.21 -2.17
C VAL A 216 -10.57 -1.02 -2.10
N PHE A 217 -10.01 0.17 -2.23
CA PHE A 217 -10.70 1.46 -2.13
C PHE A 217 -10.53 2.26 -3.41
N SER A 218 -11.51 3.11 -3.73
CA SER A 218 -11.35 4.14 -4.75
C SER A 218 -10.45 5.28 -4.27
N VAL A 219 -9.67 5.84 -5.18
CA VAL A 219 -8.79 7.00 -4.95
C VAL A 219 -9.24 8.14 -5.88
N PRO A 220 -9.31 9.40 -5.40
CA PRO A 220 -9.06 9.85 -4.03
C PRO A 220 -10.25 9.67 -3.06
N LYS A 221 -11.42 9.21 -3.54
CA LYS A 221 -12.69 9.24 -2.77
C LYS A 221 -12.71 8.41 -1.48
N GLY A 222 -11.84 7.41 -1.33
CA GLY A 222 -11.76 6.58 -0.13
C GLY A 222 -12.91 5.58 0.05
N GLN A 223 -13.84 5.48 -0.89
CA GLN A 223 -14.94 4.51 -0.81
C GLN A 223 -14.39 3.09 -1.00
N LYS A 224 -14.65 2.20 -0.04
CA LYS A 224 -14.35 0.76 -0.14
C LYS A 224 -15.17 0.14 -1.26
N LEU A 225 -14.49 -0.41 -2.27
CA LEU A 225 -15.10 -1.08 -3.41
C LEU A 225 -15.15 -2.61 -3.22
N TYR A 226 -14.07 -3.19 -2.67
CA TYR A 226 -13.95 -4.64 -2.51
C TYR A 226 -13.35 -5.02 -1.15
N GLN A 227 -13.71 -6.22 -0.69
CA GLN A 227 -13.16 -6.85 0.51
C GLN A 227 -13.04 -8.35 0.27
N PHE A 228 -11.81 -8.85 0.24
CA PHE A 228 -11.49 -10.24 -0.05
C PHE A 228 -10.98 -10.97 1.19
N ARG A 229 -11.30 -12.26 1.31
CA ARG A 229 -10.78 -13.13 2.37
C ARG A 229 -9.62 -13.96 1.84
N ARG A 230 -8.40 -13.59 2.23
CA ARG A 230 -7.16 -14.29 1.85
C ARG A 230 -7.03 -15.64 2.56
N GLY A 231 -7.44 -15.73 3.82
CA GLY A 231 -7.45 -17.00 4.54
C GLY A 231 -7.99 -16.91 5.97
N THR A 232 -8.20 -18.08 6.58
CA THR A 232 -8.68 -18.18 7.98
C THR A 232 -7.62 -17.78 8.99
N TYR A 233 -6.35 -18.16 8.76
CA TYR A 233 -5.24 -17.90 9.69
C TYR A 233 -4.47 -16.64 9.29
N PRO A 234 -3.98 -15.83 10.25
CA PRO A 234 -3.08 -14.72 9.98
C PRO A 234 -1.85 -15.11 9.17
N SER A 235 -1.38 -14.22 8.31
CA SER A 235 -0.19 -14.40 7.47
C SER A 235 0.28 -13.04 7.01
N THR A 236 1.57 -12.73 7.19
CA THR A 236 2.15 -11.46 6.75
C THR A 236 2.10 -11.40 5.23
N ILE A 237 1.56 -10.31 4.68
CA ILE A 237 1.57 -10.05 3.24
C ILE A 237 2.94 -9.51 2.85
N TYR A 238 3.56 -10.10 1.82
CA TYR A 238 4.86 -9.67 1.31
C TYR A 238 4.73 -8.66 0.16
N SER A 239 3.82 -8.93 -0.77
CA SER A 239 3.66 -8.13 -1.98
C SER A 239 2.21 -8.16 -2.45
N MET A 240 1.73 -7.02 -2.96
CA MET A 240 0.46 -6.87 -3.65
C MET A 240 0.68 -6.12 -4.96
N SER A 241 0.07 -6.59 -6.04
CA SER A 241 0.15 -5.94 -7.35
C SER A 241 -1.15 -6.09 -8.13
N PHE A 242 -1.65 -4.97 -8.68
CA PHE A 242 -2.75 -4.97 -9.64
C PHE A 242 -2.21 -5.33 -11.03
N ASN A 243 -2.97 -6.06 -11.85
CA ASN A 243 -2.65 -6.12 -13.28
C ASN A 243 -2.89 -4.74 -13.95
N LEU A 244 -2.31 -4.51 -15.14
CA LEU A 244 -2.35 -3.17 -15.76
C LEU A 244 -3.77 -2.68 -16.07
N SER A 245 -4.70 -3.57 -16.42
CA SER A 245 -6.11 -3.25 -16.65
C SER A 245 -6.93 -3.06 -15.36
N SER A 246 -6.31 -3.18 -14.18
CA SER A 246 -6.95 -3.03 -12.87
C SER A 246 -8.13 -3.98 -12.61
N THR A 247 -8.16 -5.13 -13.30
CA THR A 247 -9.20 -6.17 -13.20
C THR A 247 -8.84 -7.33 -12.28
N LEU A 248 -7.56 -7.47 -11.92
CA LEU A 248 -7.05 -8.50 -11.01
C LEU A 248 -6.09 -7.89 -9.98
N LEU A 249 -6.04 -8.49 -8.79
CA LEU A 249 -5.09 -8.17 -7.71
C LEU A 249 -4.40 -9.45 -7.24
N CYS A 250 -3.09 -9.54 -7.43
CA CYS A 250 -2.24 -10.61 -6.89
C CYS A 250 -1.73 -10.23 -5.49
N VAL A 251 -1.67 -11.21 -4.59
CA VAL A 251 -1.24 -11.04 -3.19
C VAL A 251 -0.39 -12.26 -2.77
N SER A 252 0.88 -12.04 -2.39
CA SER A 252 1.73 -13.08 -1.79
C SER A 252 1.89 -12.90 -0.27
N SER A 253 2.06 -14.00 0.45
CA SER A 253 2.14 -13.99 1.92
C SER A 253 2.99 -15.15 2.47
N THR A 254 3.21 -15.17 3.80
CA THR A 254 3.99 -16.21 4.52
C THR A 254 3.46 -17.64 4.39
N SER A 255 2.30 -17.84 3.74
CA SER A 255 1.68 -19.15 3.51
C SER A 255 2.11 -19.84 2.21
N ASP A 256 3.20 -19.36 1.58
CA ASP A 256 3.75 -19.86 0.29
C ASP A 256 2.69 -20.00 -0.82
N THR A 257 1.63 -19.20 -0.74
CA THR A 257 0.48 -19.20 -1.66
C THR A 257 0.27 -17.78 -2.15
N VAL A 258 0.24 -17.60 -3.47
CA VAL A 258 -0.18 -16.35 -4.10
C VAL A 258 -1.67 -16.45 -4.38
N HIS A 259 -2.46 -15.52 -3.87
CA HIS A 259 -3.89 -15.43 -4.16
C HIS A 259 -4.14 -14.36 -5.22
N ILE A 260 -5.06 -14.63 -6.14
CA ILE A 260 -5.47 -13.73 -7.22
C ILE A 260 -6.95 -13.42 -7.03
N PHE A 261 -7.28 -12.15 -6.78
CA PHE A 261 -8.64 -11.67 -6.61
C PHE A 261 -9.13 -10.97 -7.87
N ARG A 262 -10.40 -11.20 -8.25
CA ARG A 262 -11.02 -10.56 -9.42
C ARG A 262 -11.77 -9.30 -9.02
N LEU A 263 -11.44 -8.20 -9.68
CA LEU A 263 -12.04 -6.88 -9.53
C LEU A 263 -13.10 -6.72 -10.63
N GLY A 264 -14.14 -7.54 -10.57
CA GLY A 264 -15.30 -7.41 -11.47
C GLY A 264 -16.22 -6.29 -10.99
N SER A 265 -16.93 -5.63 -11.92
CA SER A 265 -17.93 -4.62 -11.58
C SER A 265 -18.96 -5.17 -10.59
N SER A 266 -18.84 -4.80 -9.32
CA SER A 266 -19.89 -5.03 -8.33
C SER A 266 -21.08 -4.15 -8.72
N GLY A 267 -22.04 -4.76 -9.43
CA GLY A 267 -23.33 -4.14 -9.70
C GLY A 267 -23.95 -3.65 -8.40
N GLN A 268 -24.66 -2.52 -8.46
CA GLN A 268 -25.27 -1.87 -7.30
C GLN A 268 -26.11 -2.84 -6.45
N GLN A 269 -25.55 -3.38 -5.37
CA GLN A 269 -26.32 -3.96 -4.27
C GLN A 269 -26.37 -2.93 -3.14
N GLY A 270 -27.29 -1.98 -3.29
CA GLY A 270 -27.46 -0.85 -2.39
C GLY A 270 -28.69 -0.01 -2.71
N GLY A 271 -29.87 -0.50 -2.33
CA GLY A 271 -31.09 0.31 -2.18
C GLY A 271 -32.00 0.45 -3.40
N GLY A 272 -33.11 -0.31 -3.40
CA GLY A 272 -34.23 -0.11 -4.32
C GLY A 272 -35.41 -1.00 -3.92
N GLY A 273 -36.45 -0.42 -3.31
CA GLY A 273 -37.63 -1.16 -2.85
C GLY A 273 -38.90 -0.73 -3.59
N MET A 274 -39.72 -1.71 -3.99
CA MET A 274 -41.04 -1.57 -4.64
C MET A 274 -41.00 -0.90 -6.04
N ILE A 275 -41.88 -1.18 -7.01
CA ILE A 275 -43.23 -1.75 -7.03
C ILE A 275 -43.32 -2.82 -8.14
N GLY A 276 -44.21 -3.80 -8.03
CA GLY A 276 -44.31 -4.95 -8.95
C GLY A 276 -45.38 -4.86 -10.05
N GLY A 277 -45.56 -5.99 -10.75
CA GLY A 277 -46.47 -6.19 -11.88
C GLY A 277 -45.75 -6.12 -13.23
N GLY A 278 -45.87 -7.07 -14.16
CA GLY A 278 -46.56 -8.37 -14.13
C GLY A 278 -46.90 -8.85 -15.54
N GLY A 279 -46.70 -10.13 -15.85
CA GLY A 279 -47.21 -10.77 -17.07
C GLY A 279 -46.24 -10.90 -18.25
N ALA A 280 -46.32 -12.07 -18.88
CA ALA A 280 -45.68 -12.54 -20.12
C ALA A 280 -46.01 -11.65 -21.36
N VAL A 281 -45.48 -11.84 -22.58
CA VAL A 281 -45.29 -13.08 -23.37
C VAL A 281 -44.14 -12.96 -24.38
N HIS A 282 -43.59 -14.12 -24.75
CA HIS A 282 -42.82 -14.49 -25.96
C HIS A 282 -43.21 -13.72 -27.24
N ASP A 283 -42.24 -13.32 -28.10
CA ASP A 283 -42.01 -13.97 -29.41
C ASP A 283 -40.83 -13.38 -30.22
N THR A 284 -40.52 -14.05 -31.34
CA THR A 284 -39.26 -14.03 -32.10
C THR A 284 -39.17 -13.05 -33.30
N ASP A 285 -37.93 -12.90 -33.77
CA ASP A 285 -37.48 -12.57 -35.14
C ASP A 285 -37.53 -11.13 -35.71
N MET A 286 -36.33 -10.75 -36.19
CA MET A 286 -36.02 -9.76 -37.23
C MET A 286 -36.01 -10.48 -38.60
N PRO A 287 -36.29 -9.83 -39.76
CA PRO A 287 -35.20 -9.11 -40.46
C PRO A 287 -35.55 -7.93 -41.42
N THR A 288 -34.61 -6.98 -41.48
CA THR A 288 -34.11 -6.24 -42.67
C THR A 288 -35.04 -5.52 -43.68
N SER A 289 -35.09 -4.17 -43.57
CA SER A 289 -34.76 -3.15 -44.63
C SER A 289 -35.59 -3.06 -45.95
N PRO A 290 -35.37 -2.05 -46.84
CA PRO A 290 -35.12 -0.61 -46.65
C PRO A 290 -36.10 0.29 -47.47
N ARG A 291 -36.13 1.63 -47.23
CA ARG A 291 -36.31 2.67 -48.28
C ARG A 291 -36.26 4.13 -47.80
N ASP A 292 -35.21 4.82 -48.22
CA ASP A 292 -35.18 6.14 -48.88
C ASP A 292 -36.25 7.23 -48.66
N ASN A 293 -35.70 8.43 -48.37
CA ASN A 293 -35.87 9.71 -49.08
C ASN A 293 -36.81 10.83 -48.60
N ARG A 294 -36.24 12.05 -48.68
CA ARG A 294 -36.84 13.41 -48.67
C ARG A 294 -37.38 13.89 -47.30
N TRP A 295 -37.12 15.11 -46.85
CA TRP A 295 -36.80 16.34 -47.61
C TRP A 295 -35.61 17.13 -47.05
N ALA A 296 -34.86 17.77 -47.96
CA ALA A 296 -34.04 18.92 -47.62
C ALA A 296 -34.89 20.20 -47.57
N ARG A 297 -34.54 21.13 -46.66
CA ARG A 297 -34.69 22.57 -46.89
C ARG A 297 -33.74 23.39 -46.01
N SER A 298 -32.73 23.96 -46.64
CA SER A 298 -31.83 24.98 -46.08
C SER A 298 -32.50 26.35 -46.06
N ARG A 299 -32.03 27.23 -45.15
CA ARG A 299 -31.87 28.72 -45.24
C ARG A 299 -32.06 29.37 -43.85
N SER A 300 -31.41 30.48 -43.46
CA SER A 300 -30.11 31.13 -43.78
C SER A 300 -30.05 32.48 -43.04
N PHE A 301 -28.88 33.15 -43.02
CA PHE A 301 -28.52 34.44 -42.37
C PHE A 301 -28.19 34.33 -40.87
N ASP A 302 -26.99 34.69 -40.39
CA ASP A 302 -26.22 35.97 -40.44
C ASP A 302 -26.90 37.09 -39.64
N SER A 303 -26.23 37.95 -38.85
CA SER A 303 -24.81 38.39 -38.82
C SER A 303 -24.48 38.97 -37.41
N ASN A 304 -23.29 38.73 -36.83
CA ASN A 304 -22.06 39.55 -36.81
C ASN A 304 -21.96 40.71 -35.78
N ASP A 305 -20.78 40.78 -35.15
CA ASP A 305 -20.07 41.94 -34.55
C ASP A 305 -20.39 42.52 -33.15
N GLY A 306 -19.33 43.12 -32.54
CA GLY A 306 -19.47 44.21 -31.57
C GLY A 306 -18.86 44.04 -30.16
N SER A 307 -17.58 44.39 -29.98
CA SER A 307 -17.01 44.93 -28.73
C SER A 307 -16.28 46.24 -29.08
N PRO A 308 -16.31 47.32 -28.26
CA PRO A 308 -15.28 47.46 -27.22
C PRO A 308 -15.57 48.35 -25.97
N ALA A 309 -14.75 48.13 -24.93
CA ALA A 309 -14.15 49.06 -23.94
C ALA A 309 -14.81 50.39 -23.46
N SER A 310 -14.75 50.60 -22.12
CA SER A 310 -13.98 51.67 -21.41
C SER A 310 -14.70 52.45 -20.28
N ASN A 311 -13.89 52.90 -19.31
CA ASN A 311 -14.11 53.92 -18.26
C ASN A 311 -15.16 53.69 -17.13
N ALA A 312 -15.05 54.33 -15.95
CA ALA A 312 -13.90 54.85 -15.17
C ALA A 312 -14.39 55.38 -13.80
N GLY A 313 -13.52 55.35 -12.77
CA GLY A 313 -13.51 56.33 -11.65
C GLY A 313 -14.46 56.10 -10.47
N GLY A 314 -14.01 56.49 -9.26
CA GLY A 314 -14.83 56.51 -8.04
C GLY A 314 -14.07 56.16 -6.75
N SER A 315 -13.24 57.08 -6.25
CA SER A 315 -12.59 57.02 -4.94
C SER A 315 -13.43 57.69 -3.83
N ASP A 316 -13.22 57.30 -2.57
CA ASP A 316 -13.21 58.11 -1.32
C ASP A 316 -13.07 57.14 -0.13
N THR A 317 -12.09 57.13 0.79
CA THR A 317 -11.31 58.10 1.62
C THR A 317 -11.89 58.41 3.03
N ALA A 318 -10.99 58.44 4.03
CA ALA A 318 -11.16 58.86 5.45
C ALA A 318 -12.01 57.96 6.40
N SER A 319 -11.89 57.93 7.74
CA SER A 319 -10.87 58.32 8.76
C SER A 319 -11.43 58.04 10.20
N ASP A 320 -10.71 57.83 11.31
CA ASP A 320 -9.40 57.22 11.64
C ASP A 320 -9.30 57.07 13.21
N HIS A 321 -8.19 56.57 13.75
CA HIS A 321 -7.66 56.70 15.12
C HIS A 321 -8.44 56.16 16.35
N HIS A 322 -7.77 55.27 17.12
CA HIS A 322 -7.19 55.66 18.43
C HIS A 322 -6.19 54.61 18.98
N ALA A 323 -5.17 55.09 19.70
CA ALA A 323 -4.16 54.27 20.40
C ALA A 323 -4.16 54.55 21.92
N GLY A 324 -3.63 53.63 22.73
CA GLY A 324 -3.45 53.83 24.18
C GLY A 324 -2.74 52.70 24.95
N SER A 325 -1.55 53.02 25.48
CA SER A 325 -0.77 52.31 26.52
C SER A 325 -0.23 53.41 27.48
N PRO A 326 0.00 53.20 28.81
CA PRO A 326 1.07 52.32 29.34
C PRO A 326 0.78 51.63 30.72
N GLY A 327 1.77 50.95 31.32
CA GLY A 327 1.75 50.36 32.69
C GLY A 327 2.12 51.36 33.82
N PRO A 328 2.77 51.00 34.97
CA PRO A 328 3.41 49.72 35.38
C PRO A 328 3.26 49.32 36.90
N SER A 329 4.13 48.43 37.42
CA SER A 329 4.36 48.02 38.86
C SER A 329 3.24 47.22 39.56
N GLY A 330 3.40 46.36 40.58
CA GLY A 330 4.52 45.76 41.37
C GLY A 330 3.90 44.98 42.58
N GLY A 331 4.55 44.12 43.39
CA GLY A 331 5.89 43.52 43.48
C GLY A 331 6.15 42.93 44.90
N ALA A 332 6.95 41.84 45.05
CA ALA A 332 7.36 41.18 46.34
C ALA A 332 6.22 40.52 47.19
N SER A 333 6.42 39.59 48.15
CA SER A 333 7.55 38.71 48.55
C SER A 333 7.13 37.60 49.54
N ALA A 334 7.67 36.38 49.35
CA ALA A 334 8.40 35.50 50.29
C ALA A 334 7.79 34.93 51.61
N GLY A 335 8.25 33.70 51.95
CA GLY A 335 8.32 33.15 53.32
C GLY A 335 7.57 31.82 53.59
N ASN A 336 8.05 30.93 54.48
CA ASN A 336 9.14 29.94 54.32
C ASN A 336 9.00 28.85 55.43
N ASN A 337 9.36 27.57 55.17
CA ASN A 337 9.64 26.50 56.18
C ASN A 337 8.47 26.05 57.12
N THR A 338 8.45 24.91 57.85
CA THR A 338 9.46 23.86 58.17
C THR A 338 8.79 22.52 58.61
N GLN A 339 9.52 21.39 58.48
CA GLN A 339 9.57 20.17 59.36
C GLN A 339 8.30 19.44 59.89
N SER A 340 8.21 18.11 59.64
CA SER A 340 8.60 17.04 60.61
C SER A 340 7.88 15.69 60.37
N SER A 341 8.58 14.58 60.66
CA SER A 341 8.03 13.22 60.80
C SER A 341 8.11 12.78 62.27
N PRO A 342 7.34 11.76 62.71
CA PRO A 342 8.00 10.48 63.01
C PRO A 342 7.17 9.22 62.65
N ALA A 343 7.78 8.04 62.81
CA ALA A 343 7.26 6.73 62.40
C ALA A 343 6.58 5.93 63.54
N THR A 344 5.83 4.86 63.20
CA THR A 344 6.17 3.44 63.55
C THR A 344 5.05 2.39 63.30
N HIS A 345 5.49 1.17 62.92
CA HIS A 345 4.97 -0.18 63.26
C HIS A 345 3.55 -0.73 62.88
N ARG A 346 3.58 -1.73 61.96
CA ARG A 346 3.42 -3.20 62.24
C ARG A 346 2.03 -3.91 62.21
N ARG A 347 1.86 -4.75 61.17
CA ARG A 347 1.27 -6.13 61.08
C ARG A 347 -0.26 -6.41 60.94
N GLN A 348 -0.49 -7.41 60.06
CA GLN A 348 -1.42 -8.57 60.10
C GLN A 348 -2.94 -8.43 59.92
N SER A 349 -3.39 -9.00 58.78
CA SER A 349 -4.30 -10.18 58.68
C SER A 349 -5.60 -10.20 59.50
N GLY A 350 -6.74 -10.18 58.81
CA GLY A 350 -8.04 -10.58 59.36
C GLY A 350 -9.16 -10.59 58.31
N SER A 351 -9.44 -11.75 57.72
CA SER A 351 -10.68 -12.00 56.97
C SER A 351 -11.78 -12.41 57.96
N PHE A 352 -12.98 -11.84 57.85
CA PHE A 352 -14.26 -12.57 58.02
C PHE A 352 -15.46 -11.73 57.56
N SER A 353 -16.48 -12.45 57.05
CA SER A 353 -17.94 -12.16 57.02
C SER A 353 -18.49 -10.93 57.76
N SER A 354 -19.59 -10.29 57.35
CA SER A 354 -20.49 -10.47 56.19
C SER A 354 -21.56 -9.37 56.21
N MET A 355 -22.14 -9.02 55.05
CA MET A 355 -23.56 -8.64 55.01
C MET A 355 -24.21 -9.17 53.73
N LEU A 356 -25.43 -9.68 53.89
CA LEU A 356 -26.13 -10.54 52.96
C LEU A 356 -27.41 -9.86 52.45
N ARG A 357 -27.92 -10.39 51.32
CA ARG A 357 -29.28 -10.22 50.76
C ARG A 357 -29.64 -8.84 50.18
N ARG A 358 -29.84 -8.86 48.86
CA ARG A 358 -31.23 -9.02 48.38
C ARG A 358 -31.32 -10.00 47.22
N THR A 359 -32.42 -10.74 47.21
CA THR A 359 -32.68 -11.91 46.37
C THR A 359 -33.63 -11.58 45.22
N SER A 360 -33.40 -12.18 44.06
CA SER A 360 -34.41 -13.08 43.47
C SER A 360 -33.80 -13.92 42.35
N GLN A 361 -33.92 -15.24 42.49
CA GLN A 361 -33.73 -16.17 41.38
C GLN A 361 -35.11 -16.41 40.76
N TYR A 362 -35.18 -16.49 39.44
CA TYR A 362 -36.11 -17.41 38.80
C TYR A 362 -35.29 -18.31 37.86
N MET A 363 -35.17 -19.59 38.25
CA MET A 363 -34.43 -20.60 37.51
C MET A 363 -35.43 -21.61 36.94
N GLY A 364 -35.69 -21.52 35.64
CA GLY A 364 -36.36 -22.57 34.86
C GLY A 364 -35.31 -23.36 34.10
N ARG A 365 -35.06 -24.62 34.47
CA ARG A 365 -34.01 -25.46 33.91
C ARG A 365 -34.58 -26.50 32.93
N ASN A 366 -33.79 -26.82 31.91
CA ASN A 366 -33.84 -28.03 31.06
C ASN A 366 -34.98 -28.19 30.05
N VAL A 367 -34.67 -28.01 28.76
CA VAL A 367 -34.62 -29.15 27.82
C VAL A 367 -33.34 -29.03 26.99
N ALA A 368 -32.49 -30.06 27.01
CA ALA A 368 -31.41 -30.24 26.03
C ALA A 368 -31.80 -31.44 25.16
N GLY A 369 -31.89 -31.26 23.84
CA GLY A 369 -32.33 -32.33 22.94
C GLY A 369 -32.61 -31.85 21.52
N VAL A 370 -31.61 -31.98 20.65
CA VAL A 370 -31.70 -32.30 19.22
C VAL A 370 -32.92 -31.77 18.43
N VAL A 371 -32.74 -30.66 17.70
CA VAL A 371 -33.11 -30.61 16.26
C VAL A 371 -32.09 -29.73 15.52
N GLY A 372 -31.21 -30.35 14.75
CA GLY A 372 -30.49 -29.63 13.70
C GLY A 372 -31.44 -29.38 12.53
N SER A 373 -31.71 -28.12 12.21
CA SER A 373 -32.56 -27.74 11.07
C SER A 373 -31.92 -26.58 10.29
N TYR A 374 -31.29 -26.97 9.18
CA TYR A 374 -30.91 -26.17 8.02
C TYR A 374 -31.16 -24.65 8.08
N LEU A 375 -30.11 -23.90 8.39
CA LEU A 375 -29.93 -22.58 7.80
C LEU A 375 -29.73 -22.79 6.28
N PRO A 376 -30.55 -22.19 5.40
CA PRO A 376 -30.37 -22.35 3.96
C PRO A 376 -29.04 -21.73 3.53
N GLN A 377 -28.25 -22.46 2.72
CA GLN A 377 -26.91 -22.05 2.29
C GLN A 377 -26.90 -20.67 1.61
N THR A 378 -28.01 -20.29 0.95
CA THR A 378 -28.21 -18.99 0.31
C THR A 378 -28.21 -17.78 1.25
N VAL A 379 -28.39 -17.95 2.56
CA VAL A 379 -28.34 -16.84 3.54
C VAL A 379 -26.94 -16.65 4.14
N THR A 380 -26.14 -17.72 4.21
CA THR A 380 -24.76 -17.66 4.71
C THR A 380 -23.79 -17.06 3.68
N GLU A 381 -24.04 -17.27 2.38
CA GLU A 381 -23.22 -16.72 1.29
C GLU A 381 -23.27 -15.19 1.17
N MET A 382 -24.33 -14.53 1.69
CA MET A 382 -24.47 -13.07 1.60
C MET A 382 -23.47 -12.25 2.47
N TRP A 383 -22.69 -12.90 3.34
CA TRP A 383 -21.80 -12.21 4.28
C TRP A 383 -20.36 -12.75 4.34
N GLU A 384 -20.01 -13.81 3.62
CA GLU A 384 -18.60 -14.22 3.51
C GLU A 384 -17.87 -13.33 2.48
N PRO A 385 -16.75 -12.68 2.83
CA PRO A 385 -16.00 -11.89 1.86
C PRO A 385 -15.46 -12.82 0.79
N THR A 386 -15.64 -12.45 -0.49
CA THR A 386 -15.26 -13.26 -1.65
C THR A 386 -13.85 -13.80 -1.51
N ARG A 387 -13.72 -15.12 -1.71
CA ARG A 387 -12.44 -15.82 -1.75
C ARG A 387 -11.66 -15.48 -3.02
N ASP A 388 -10.46 -16.00 -3.07
CA ASP A 388 -9.57 -16.00 -4.22
C ASP A 388 -10.22 -16.62 -5.46
N PHE A 389 -10.10 -15.92 -6.60
CA PHE A 389 -10.56 -16.39 -7.92
C PHE A 389 -9.61 -17.47 -8.45
N ALA A 390 -8.30 -17.23 -8.31
CA ALA A 390 -7.26 -18.20 -8.59
C ALA A 390 -6.19 -18.17 -7.50
N TYR A 391 -5.41 -19.23 -7.36
CA TYR A 391 -4.29 -19.29 -6.45
C TYR A 391 -3.12 -20.07 -7.07
N ILE A 392 -1.91 -19.79 -6.58
CA ILE A 392 -0.67 -20.48 -6.99
C ILE A 392 0.05 -20.91 -5.73
N LYS A 393 0.48 -22.18 -5.66
CA LYS A 393 1.39 -22.66 -4.60
C LYS A 393 2.83 -22.44 -5.07
N ILE A 394 3.61 -21.67 -4.31
CA ILE A 394 5.03 -21.47 -4.59
C ILE A 394 5.78 -22.78 -4.26
N PRO A 395 6.61 -23.32 -5.16
CA PRO A 395 7.43 -24.50 -4.86
C PRO A 395 8.32 -24.25 -3.64
N LYS A 396 8.32 -25.19 -2.69
CA LYS A 396 9.15 -25.07 -1.49
C LYS A 396 10.61 -25.25 -1.85
N SER A 397 11.40 -24.19 -1.70
CA SER A 397 12.85 -24.24 -1.86
C SER A 397 13.48 -25.23 -0.86
N ALA A 398 14.30 -26.16 -1.35
CA ALA A 398 14.84 -27.26 -0.56
C ALA A 398 15.70 -26.82 0.65
N GLY A 399 16.17 -25.56 0.66
CA GLY A 399 16.90 -24.97 1.78
C GLY A 399 16.02 -24.45 2.94
N SER A 400 14.68 -24.46 2.83
CA SER A 400 13.80 -23.85 3.83
C SER A 400 13.54 -24.69 5.09
N LEU A 401 14.18 -25.86 5.23
CA LEU A 401 14.03 -26.75 6.40
C LEU A 401 14.84 -26.30 7.65
N ALA A 402 15.20 -25.01 7.74
CA ALA A 402 15.91 -24.46 8.90
C ALA A 402 14.99 -24.35 10.13
N ASN A 403 15.30 -25.17 11.14
CA ASN A 403 14.59 -25.34 12.40
C ASN A 403 14.42 -24.01 13.19
N PRO A 404 13.25 -23.66 13.76
CA PRO A 404 13.02 -22.37 14.42
C PRO A 404 13.59 -22.28 15.86
N ARG A 405 14.72 -22.96 16.17
CA ARG A 405 15.27 -23.08 17.54
C ARG A 405 16.81 -23.13 17.63
N SER A 406 17.48 -22.10 17.13
CA SER A 406 18.84 -21.64 17.52
C SER A 406 19.17 -20.42 16.65
N SER A 407 19.89 -19.38 17.07
CA SER A 407 20.69 -19.14 18.28
C SER A 407 20.68 -17.64 18.63
N GLY A 408 21.09 -17.28 19.85
CA GLY A 408 21.13 -15.88 20.30
C GLY A 408 22.30 -15.09 19.70
N ALA A 409 22.07 -14.42 18.58
CA ALA A 409 22.93 -13.34 18.07
C ALA A 409 22.09 -12.07 17.92
N THR A 410 22.64 -10.93 18.34
CA THR A 410 21.91 -9.65 18.37
C THR A 410 21.66 -9.14 16.95
N LEU A 411 20.44 -9.36 16.46
CA LEU A 411 20.02 -8.91 15.12
C LEU A 411 19.87 -7.39 15.10
N VAL A 412 20.69 -6.72 14.29
CA VAL A 412 20.30 -5.45 13.67
C VAL A 412 19.08 -5.75 12.79
N PRO A 413 17.98 -4.97 12.86
CA PRO A 413 16.77 -5.29 12.13
C PRO A 413 16.97 -5.11 10.62
N SER A 414 17.35 -6.18 9.92
CA SER A 414 17.16 -6.24 8.47
C SER A 414 15.67 -6.28 8.18
N THR A 415 15.22 -5.37 7.31
CA THR A 415 13.89 -5.33 6.69
C THR A 415 13.31 -6.73 6.51
N GLY A 416 12.16 -7.00 7.15
CA GLY A 416 11.67 -8.37 7.34
C GLY A 416 11.59 -9.16 6.03
N ASN A 417 12.28 -10.31 5.98
CA ASN A 417 12.56 -11.07 4.75
C ASN A 417 11.36 -11.14 3.79
N LEU A 418 11.41 -10.31 2.74
CA LEU A 418 10.60 -10.42 1.54
C LEU A 418 10.88 -11.77 0.89
N ARG A 419 10.07 -12.80 1.18
CA ARG A 419 10.24 -14.12 0.55
C ARG A 419 9.78 -14.16 -0.90
N SER A 420 8.84 -13.29 -1.29
CA SER A 420 8.40 -13.18 -2.68
C SER A 420 7.87 -11.80 -3.06
N VAL A 421 8.11 -11.42 -4.31
CA VAL A 421 7.49 -10.27 -4.99
C VAL A 421 6.64 -10.79 -6.14
N VAL A 422 5.43 -10.24 -6.31
CA VAL A 422 4.47 -10.70 -7.33
C VAL A 422 4.00 -9.59 -8.26
N ALA A 423 3.78 -9.95 -9.52
CA ALA A 423 3.21 -9.10 -10.55
C ALA A 423 2.39 -9.95 -11.53
N MET A 424 1.65 -9.29 -12.42
CA MET A 424 1.05 -9.91 -13.60
C MET A 424 1.66 -9.35 -14.87
N SER A 425 1.84 -10.20 -15.86
CA SER A 425 2.26 -9.80 -17.21
C SER A 425 1.30 -8.76 -17.79
N SER A 426 1.87 -7.85 -18.58
CA SER A 426 1.13 -6.80 -19.29
C SER A 426 0.42 -7.31 -20.54
N SER A 427 0.90 -8.42 -21.12
CA SER A 427 0.49 -8.96 -22.42
C SER A 427 -0.22 -10.31 -22.35
N SER A 428 -0.14 -11.02 -21.22
CA SER A 428 -0.60 -12.40 -21.06
C SER A 428 -1.23 -12.63 -19.68
N PRO A 429 -2.09 -13.65 -19.50
CA PRO A 429 -2.67 -14.02 -18.20
C PRO A 429 -1.65 -14.78 -17.33
N GLN A 430 -0.43 -14.25 -17.24
CA GLN A 430 0.68 -14.84 -16.52
C GLN A 430 0.92 -14.12 -15.20
N VAL A 431 1.03 -14.91 -14.13
CA VAL A 431 1.43 -14.43 -12.81
C VAL A 431 2.92 -14.68 -12.66
N MET A 432 3.64 -13.62 -12.34
CA MET A 432 5.08 -13.57 -12.20
C MET A 432 5.44 -13.50 -10.72
N VAL A 433 6.26 -14.43 -10.25
CA VAL A 433 6.65 -14.56 -8.84
C VAL A 433 8.16 -14.69 -8.75
N VAL A 434 8.83 -13.76 -8.08
CA VAL A 434 10.27 -13.88 -7.77
C VAL A 434 10.45 -14.12 -6.29
N THR A 435 11.29 -15.08 -5.93
CA THR A 435 11.52 -15.51 -4.54
C THR A 435 12.90 -15.09 -4.00
N SER A 436 13.04 -15.06 -2.67
CA SER A 436 14.25 -14.58 -1.98
C SER A 436 15.51 -15.41 -2.22
N ASP A 437 15.37 -16.65 -2.70
CA ASP A 437 16.46 -17.51 -3.14
C ASP A 437 16.89 -17.27 -4.60
N GLY A 438 16.29 -16.28 -5.27
CA GLY A 438 16.68 -15.85 -6.62
C GLY A 438 16.03 -16.63 -7.75
N ILE A 439 14.91 -17.30 -7.51
CA ILE A 439 14.15 -18.00 -8.54
C ILE A 439 12.99 -17.11 -9.03
N PHE A 440 12.89 -16.96 -10.35
CA PHE A 440 11.77 -16.31 -11.02
C PHE A 440 10.88 -17.38 -11.67
N TYR A 441 9.63 -17.45 -11.21
CA TYR A 441 8.60 -18.35 -11.71
C TYR A 441 7.56 -17.59 -12.54
N VAL A 442 7.12 -18.20 -13.64
CA VAL A 442 6.02 -17.74 -14.48
C VAL A 442 4.93 -18.81 -14.49
N PHE A 443 3.75 -18.46 -13.98
CA PHE A 443 2.58 -19.32 -13.92
C PHE A 443 1.48 -18.82 -14.87
N ASN A 444 0.71 -19.73 -15.45
CA ASN A 444 -0.55 -19.42 -16.13
C ASN A 444 -1.73 -19.60 -15.17
N ILE A 445 -2.79 -18.82 -15.34
CA ILE A 445 -4.11 -19.03 -14.70
C ILE A 445 -5.21 -19.17 -15.76
N ASP A 446 -6.23 -19.98 -15.47
CA ASP A 446 -7.45 -20.04 -16.27
C ASP A 446 -8.29 -18.77 -15.98
N MET A 447 -8.50 -17.93 -16.99
CA MET A 447 -9.21 -16.65 -16.86
C MET A 447 -10.74 -16.78 -16.85
N GLU A 448 -11.27 -17.93 -17.24
CA GLU A 448 -12.69 -18.26 -17.19
C GLU A 448 -13.06 -18.88 -15.85
N LYS A 449 -12.34 -19.95 -15.46
CA LYS A 449 -12.68 -20.79 -14.29
C LYS A 449 -11.89 -20.42 -13.03
N GLY A 450 -10.74 -19.79 -13.17
CA GLY A 450 -9.82 -19.54 -12.04
C GLY A 450 -9.20 -20.84 -11.52
N GLY A 451 -9.13 -21.00 -10.20
CA GLY A 451 -8.59 -22.21 -9.56
C GLY A 451 -7.06 -22.20 -9.42
N GLU A 452 -6.44 -23.39 -9.45
CA GLU A 452 -4.99 -23.51 -9.26
C GLU A 452 -4.22 -23.17 -10.55
N GLY A 453 -3.37 -22.15 -10.48
CA GLY A 453 -2.45 -21.79 -11.55
C GLY A 453 -1.28 -22.77 -11.66
N TYR A 454 -0.85 -23.05 -12.88
CA TYR A 454 0.20 -24.04 -13.17
C TYR A 454 1.50 -23.37 -13.63
N LEU A 455 2.64 -23.97 -13.26
CA LEU A 455 3.96 -23.46 -13.61
C LEU A 455 4.22 -23.66 -15.11
N VAL A 456 4.69 -22.59 -15.77
CA VAL A 456 5.01 -22.60 -17.21
C VAL A 456 6.50 -22.47 -17.45
N ARG A 457 7.18 -21.61 -16.69
CA ARG A 457 8.62 -21.35 -16.82
C ARG A 457 9.25 -21.06 -15.46
N GLN A 458 10.51 -21.45 -15.29
CA GLN A 458 11.32 -21.13 -14.13
C GLN A 458 12.71 -20.65 -14.59
N TYR A 459 13.23 -19.63 -13.93
CA TYR A 459 14.53 -19.03 -14.23
C TYR A 459 15.30 -18.71 -12.95
N SER A 460 16.63 -18.70 -13.02
CA SER A 460 17.48 -18.12 -11.97
C SER A 460 17.81 -16.67 -12.32
N VAL A 461 17.60 -15.73 -11.39
CA VAL A 461 18.07 -14.34 -11.54
C VAL A 461 19.46 -14.13 -10.95
N LEU A 462 19.99 -15.14 -10.25
CA LEU A 462 21.30 -15.11 -9.63
C LEU A 462 22.38 -15.71 -10.54
N ASP A 463 22.08 -16.74 -11.32
CA ASP A 463 23.06 -17.35 -12.20
C ASP A 463 23.30 -16.51 -13.45
N GLY A 464 24.56 -16.19 -13.70
CA GLY A 464 24.97 -15.36 -14.84
C GLY A 464 24.92 -16.07 -16.20
N ASN A 465 24.72 -17.39 -16.20
CA ASN A 465 24.66 -18.21 -17.39
C ASN A 465 23.25 -18.17 -17.99
N ASP A 466 23.14 -17.69 -19.23
CA ASP A 466 21.88 -17.60 -19.99
C ASP A 466 21.33 -18.96 -20.47
N ARG A 467 21.56 -20.03 -19.69
CA ARG A 467 20.88 -21.32 -19.89
C ARG A 467 19.49 -21.24 -19.28
N LEU A 468 18.54 -20.92 -20.15
CA LEU A 468 17.11 -21.14 -19.94
C LEU A 468 16.89 -22.63 -19.70
N ASP A 469 16.92 -23.08 -18.44
CA ASP A 469 16.49 -24.43 -18.08
C ASP A 469 14.97 -24.54 -18.23
N THR A 470 14.54 -24.72 -19.48
CA THR A 470 13.20 -25.25 -19.81
C THR A 470 13.12 -26.69 -19.36
N SER A 471 13.03 -26.90 -18.05
CA SER A 471 12.67 -28.18 -17.45
C SER A 471 11.19 -28.46 -17.75
N ALA A 472 10.97 -29.12 -18.88
CA ALA A 472 9.66 -29.57 -19.33
C ALA A 472 9.10 -30.65 -18.39
N TYR A 473 8.52 -30.25 -17.26
CA TYR A 473 7.71 -31.11 -16.42
C TYR A 473 6.27 -31.15 -16.96
N GLY A 474 5.98 -32.12 -17.83
CA GLY A 474 4.64 -32.28 -18.37
C GLY A 474 4.51 -33.29 -19.51
N SER A 475 4.81 -34.58 -19.29
CA SER A 475 4.38 -35.66 -20.20
C SER A 475 4.31 -37.04 -19.53
N SER A 476 3.29 -37.25 -18.70
CA SER A 476 2.65 -38.56 -18.43
C SER A 476 1.42 -38.35 -17.56
#